data_AF-A0A7K3B2Q6-F1
#
_entry.id   AF-A0A7K3B2Q6-F1
#
_cell.length_a   1.000
_cell.length_b   1.000
_cell.length_c   1.000
_cell.angle_alpha   90.00
_cell.angle_beta   90.00
_cell.angle_gamma   90.00
#
_symmetry.space_group_name_H-M   'P 1'
#
loop_
_entity.id
_entity.type
_entity.pdbx_description
1 polymer ?
#
loop_
_entity_poly.entity_id
_entity_poly.type
_entity_poly.pdbx_seq_one_letter_code
_entity_poly.pdbx_strand_id
1 'polypeptide(L)'
;MSDRSSQRPPNRQLAALIAEAGFSNAGLARRVDQLGIEHGLDLRYDKTSVTRWLRGQQPRGTTPALIAEVFTRRLGRRLSAHDLGLDAVAPVYAGLEYASSPEEAVEIISGLWRKDTGNQADLRKIAFTPAGLVVPSRDWLIGRADDRVGRGPEPGAAPAGAGGPGHGAGPGSARLPAQRAGGGLRGAHAPVAVAAPAVFGGTGQRVGMGDIAALRSVGELFRTLDNAYGGGHARQALVRYLEHEAEPMLRGSYGETMGRRLFAAVADLTRLAGWTSYDIGAHGLAQRYFVQALRLAQAAGDRVYGGYVLVTMSRQAVYLGHGREAVQLARVAQQGVGSGAPPVVQALFHAAEARGHGLLGEVRACTAALVRAERALEAVRNGDDVPSWARFFDEAQLADEFGHCHRDLGQYRAASQHAERSLHLRGHAYARSRVFCRTVLATARLGLGEVDAACALGAEAMQAAVEMRSVRAVEYVRDFSRRLDTHRDAAPVRAFHDRATALGVPVG
;
A
#
# COMPACT_ATOMS: atom_id res chain seq x y z
N MET A 1 -31.63 -27.37 35.68
CA MET A 1 -32.43 -27.18 34.45
C MET A 1 -31.48 -26.71 33.37
N SER A 2 -31.13 -27.61 32.45
CA SER A 2 -30.08 -27.41 31.46
C SER A 2 -30.38 -26.27 30.50
N ASP A 3 -29.37 -25.43 30.33
CA ASP A 3 -29.30 -24.28 29.43
C ASP A 3 -29.63 -24.71 27.99
N ARG A 4 -30.77 -24.25 27.47
CA ARG A 4 -31.13 -24.45 26.06
C ARG A 4 -30.18 -23.60 25.23
N SER A 5 -29.09 -24.21 24.78
CA SER A 5 -28.23 -23.67 23.72
C SER A 5 -29.13 -23.11 22.61
N SER A 6 -29.02 -21.81 22.34
CA SER A 6 -29.68 -21.15 21.21
C SER A 6 -29.17 -21.79 19.92
N GLN A 7 -29.84 -22.85 19.47
CA GLN A 7 -29.49 -23.54 18.23
C GLN A 7 -29.73 -22.55 17.10
N ARG A 8 -28.62 -22.06 16.52
CA ARG A 8 -28.66 -21.22 15.33
C ARG A 8 -29.39 -21.97 14.21
N PRO A 9 -30.19 -21.27 13.39
CA PRO A 9 -30.94 -21.91 12.32
C PRO A 9 -29.96 -22.62 11.34
N PRO A 10 -30.33 -23.79 10.81
CA PRO A 10 -29.53 -24.49 9.81
C PRO A 10 -29.29 -23.63 8.57
N ASN A 11 -28.07 -23.67 8.03
CA ASN A 11 -27.71 -22.91 6.82
C ASN A 11 -28.22 -23.62 5.56
N ARG A 12 -29.45 -23.28 5.16
CA ARG A 12 -30.13 -23.85 3.98
C ARG A 12 -29.50 -23.41 2.66
N GLN A 13 -28.88 -22.23 2.61
CA GLN A 13 -28.24 -21.70 1.39
C GLN A 13 -26.98 -22.51 1.05
N LEU A 14 -26.11 -22.74 2.03
CA LEU A 14 -24.95 -23.62 1.87
C LEU A 14 -25.37 -25.05 1.49
N ALA A 15 -26.42 -25.58 2.11
CA ALA A 15 -26.93 -26.92 1.78
C ALA A 15 -27.36 -27.04 0.31
N ALA A 16 -28.09 -26.04 -0.20
CA ALA A 16 -28.53 -26.00 -1.59
C ALA A 16 -27.35 -25.94 -2.57
N LEU A 17 -26.36 -25.08 -2.29
CA LEU A 17 -25.17 -24.96 -3.13
C LEU A 17 -24.29 -26.22 -3.11
N ILE A 18 -24.15 -26.90 -1.97
CA ILE A 18 -23.47 -28.22 -1.89
C ILE A 18 -24.11 -29.23 -2.83
N ALA A 19 -25.45 -29.29 -2.84
CA ALA A 19 -26.20 -30.18 -3.71
C ALA A 19 -26.05 -29.80 -5.19
N GLU A 20 -26.19 -28.52 -5.53
CA GLU A 20 -26.01 -28.00 -6.91
C GLU A 20 -24.61 -28.29 -7.46
N ALA A 21 -23.57 -28.07 -6.65
CA ALA A 21 -22.18 -28.28 -7.02
C ALA A 21 -21.76 -29.77 -7.08
N GLY A 22 -22.59 -30.67 -6.55
CA GLY A 22 -22.29 -32.09 -6.41
C GLY A 22 -21.14 -32.38 -5.44
N PHE A 23 -20.98 -31.56 -4.38
CA PHE A 23 -19.94 -31.78 -3.39
C PHE A 23 -20.39 -32.72 -2.27
N SER A 24 -19.50 -33.61 -1.83
CA SER A 24 -19.62 -34.23 -0.51
C SER A 24 -19.03 -33.30 0.56
N ASN A 25 -19.46 -33.43 1.82
CA ASN A 25 -18.91 -32.62 2.92
C ASN A 25 -17.37 -32.76 3.04
N ALA A 26 -16.85 -33.97 2.90
CA ALA A 26 -15.40 -34.20 2.88
C ALA A 26 -14.73 -33.64 1.60
N GLY A 27 -15.44 -33.64 0.47
CA GLY A 27 -14.98 -33.07 -0.79
C GLY A 27 -14.91 -31.55 -0.78
N LEU A 28 -15.86 -30.88 -0.12
CA LEU A 28 -15.84 -29.44 0.09
C LEU A 28 -14.69 -29.06 1.03
N ALA A 29 -14.56 -29.73 2.18
CA ALA A 29 -13.49 -29.47 3.15
C ALA A 29 -12.10 -29.54 2.49
N ARG A 30 -11.80 -30.62 1.76
CA ARG A 30 -10.52 -30.77 1.04
C ARG A 30 -10.25 -29.66 0.03
N ARG A 31 -11.28 -29.17 -0.68
CA ARG A 31 -11.11 -28.07 -1.64
C ARG A 31 -10.88 -26.74 -0.94
N VAL A 32 -11.54 -26.50 0.19
CA VAL A 32 -11.31 -25.32 1.02
C VAL A 32 -9.90 -25.34 1.59
N ASP A 33 -9.40 -26.49 2.05
CA ASP A 33 -8.02 -26.62 2.53
C ASP A 33 -7.00 -26.47 1.40
N GLN A 34 -7.25 -27.10 0.24
CA GLN A 34 -6.40 -26.95 -0.94
C GLN A 34 -6.31 -25.49 -1.39
N LEU A 35 -7.46 -24.80 -1.43
CA LEU A 35 -7.50 -23.38 -1.72
C LEU A 35 -6.83 -22.58 -0.59
N GLY A 36 -6.97 -22.98 0.68
CA GLY A 36 -6.22 -22.42 1.79
C GLY A 36 -4.72 -22.46 1.53
N ILE A 37 -4.18 -23.61 1.13
CA ILE A 37 -2.77 -23.81 0.79
C ILE A 37 -2.36 -22.92 -0.39
N GLU A 38 -3.15 -22.89 -1.47
CA GLU A 38 -2.94 -21.97 -2.61
C GLU A 38 -2.84 -20.52 -2.15
N HIS A 39 -3.55 -20.16 -1.08
CA HIS A 39 -3.58 -18.82 -0.50
C HIS A 39 -2.63 -18.63 0.69
N GLY A 40 -1.72 -19.58 0.96
CA GLY A 40 -0.74 -19.50 2.05
C GLY A 40 -1.34 -19.64 3.46
N LEU A 41 -2.49 -20.27 3.59
CA LEU A 41 -3.19 -20.53 4.86
C LEU A 41 -3.04 -22.02 5.23
N ASP A 42 -2.58 -22.31 6.45
CA ASP A 42 -2.63 -23.67 7.02
C ASP A 42 -4.02 -23.93 7.59
N LEU A 43 -4.92 -24.42 6.74
CA LEU A 43 -6.28 -24.81 7.09
C LEU A 43 -6.36 -26.33 7.20
N ARG A 44 -7.14 -26.81 8.19
CA ARG A 44 -7.35 -28.24 8.46
C ARG A 44 -8.82 -28.53 8.69
N TYR A 45 -9.64 -28.27 7.68
CA TYR A 45 -11.06 -28.56 7.74
C TYR A 45 -11.36 -30.00 7.33
N ASP A 46 -12.40 -30.54 7.95
CA ASP A 46 -12.86 -31.91 7.70
C ASP A 46 -14.36 -31.93 7.44
N LYS A 47 -14.91 -33.14 7.20
CA LYS A 47 -16.37 -33.31 7.01
C LYS A 47 -17.19 -32.78 8.20
N THR A 48 -16.62 -32.83 9.40
CA THR A 48 -17.25 -32.39 10.65
C THR A 48 -17.38 -30.87 10.66
N SER A 49 -16.36 -30.16 10.21
CA SER A 49 -16.35 -28.70 10.05
C SER A 49 -17.48 -28.24 9.13
N VAL A 50 -17.63 -28.87 7.96
CA VAL A 50 -18.74 -28.58 7.03
C VAL A 50 -20.11 -28.88 7.64
N THR A 51 -20.21 -29.97 8.40
CA THR A 51 -21.46 -30.32 9.11
C THR A 51 -21.82 -29.27 10.16
N ARG A 52 -20.83 -28.68 10.84
CA ARG A 52 -21.07 -27.58 11.77
C ARG A 52 -21.50 -26.29 11.03
N TRP A 53 -20.94 -26.00 9.86
CA TRP A 53 -21.38 -24.87 9.03
C TRP A 53 -22.83 -25.02 8.58
N LEU A 54 -23.23 -26.24 8.17
CA LEU A 54 -24.62 -26.56 7.84
C LEU A 54 -25.57 -26.40 9.03
N ARG A 55 -25.08 -26.59 10.27
CA ARG A 55 -25.83 -26.33 11.52
C ARG A 55 -25.79 -24.87 11.97
N GLY A 56 -25.30 -23.96 11.13
CA GLY A 56 -25.30 -22.51 11.39
C GLY A 56 -24.07 -22.00 12.16
N GLN A 57 -23.02 -22.82 12.35
CA GLN A 57 -21.74 -22.31 12.84
C GLN A 57 -21.07 -21.47 11.74
N GLN A 58 -20.73 -20.22 12.05
CA GLN A 58 -20.00 -19.37 11.11
C GLN A 58 -18.50 -19.76 11.09
N PRO A 59 -17.92 -20.05 9.92
CA PRO A 59 -16.47 -20.17 9.77
C PRO A 59 -15.82 -18.82 10.08
N ARG A 60 -14.61 -18.85 10.68
CA ARG A 60 -13.88 -17.63 11.07
C ARG A 60 -12.90 -17.21 9.99
N GLY A 61 -12.50 -15.94 10.03
CA GLY A 61 -11.43 -15.40 9.18
C GLY A 61 -11.82 -15.39 7.69
N THR A 62 -10.91 -15.84 6.83
CA THR A 62 -11.08 -15.92 5.37
C THR A 62 -11.96 -17.04 4.88
N THR A 63 -12.21 -18.03 5.73
CA THR A 63 -12.86 -19.28 5.34
C THR A 63 -14.22 -19.07 4.65
N PRO A 64 -15.10 -18.14 5.05
CA PRO A 64 -16.32 -17.86 4.30
C PRO A 64 -16.08 -17.48 2.83
N ALA A 65 -15.06 -16.67 2.56
CA ALA A 65 -14.71 -16.24 1.22
C ALA A 65 -14.03 -17.36 0.40
N LEU A 66 -13.23 -18.24 1.04
CA LEU A 66 -12.66 -19.42 0.38
C LEU A 66 -13.74 -20.44 0.01
N ILE A 67 -14.73 -20.66 0.88
CA ILE A 67 -15.87 -21.53 0.57
C ILE A 67 -16.60 -20.96 -0.65
N ALA A 68 -16.91 -19.65 -0.66
CA ALA A 68 -17.57 -19.00 -1.79
C ALA A 68 -16.76 -19.11 -3.11
N GLU A 69 -15.44 -19.00 -3.05
CA GLU A 69 -14.53 -19.18 -4.19
C GLU A 69 -14.56 -20.64 -4.72
N VAL A 70 -14.57 -21.64 -3.83
CA VAL A 70 -14.70 -23.05 -4.23
C VAL A 70 -15.98 -23.30 -5.01
N PHE A 71 -17.11 -22.69 -4.60
CA PHE A 71 -18.37 -22.78 -5.34
C PHE A 71 -18.35 -21.98 -6.63
N THR A 72 -17.75 -20.78 -6.62
CA THR A 72 -17.60 -19.94 -7.82
C THR A 72 -16.86 -20.69 -8.93
N ARG A 73 -15.71 -21.30 -8.61
CA ARG A 73 -14.92 -22.11 -9.57
C ARG A 73 -15.71 -23.31 -10.08
N ARG A 74 -16.52 -23.93 -9.24
CA ARG A 74 -17.26 -25.16 -9.57
C ARG A 74 -18.50 -24.91 -10.43
N LEU A 75 -19.23 -23.84 -10.14
CA LEU A 75 -20.52 -23.53 -10.76
C LEU A 75 -20.40 -22.53 -11.92
N GLY A 76 -19.23 -21.91 -12.12
CA GLY A 76 -18.99 -20.98 -13.22
C GLY A 76 -19.74 -19.65 -13.09
N ARG A 77 -20.27 -19.34 -11.91
CA ARG A 77 -20.93 -18.07 -11.59
C ARG A 77 -20.37 -17.47 -10.31
N ARG A 78 -20.27 -16.15 -10.24
CA ARG A 78 -19.72 -15.44 -9.08
C ARG A 78 -20.65 -15.62 -7.87
N LEU A 79 -20.11 -16.16 -6.78
CA LEU A 79 -20.79 -16.33 -5.50
C LEU A 79 -19.98 -15.65 -4.39
N SER A 80 -20.68 -15.00 -3.48
CA SER A 80 -20.15 -14.36 -2.28
C SER A 80 -20.46 -15.17 -1.03
N ALA A 81 -19.75 -14.93 0.08
CA ALA A 81 -20.06 -15.58 1.36
C ALA A 81 -21.53 -15.37 1.78
N HIS A 82 -22.11 -14.21 1.45
CA HIS A 82 -23.52 -13.92 1.69
C HIS A 82 -24.43 -14.86 0.90
N ASP A 83 -24.13 -15.18 -0.36
CA ASP A 83 -24.93 -16.10 -1.18
C ASP A 83 -24.95 -17.53 -0.62
N LEU A 84 -23.99 -17.86 0.24
CA LEU A 84 -23.87 -19.12 0.96
C LEU A 84 -24.50 -19.08 2.36
N GLY A 85 -25.12 -17.96 2.77
CA GLY A 85 -25.64 -17.77 4.13
C GLY A 85 -24.53 -17.69 5.19
N LEU A 86 -23.32 -17.33 4.78
CA LEU A 86 -22.17 -17.14 5.67
C LEU A 86 -21.93 -15.64 5.92
N ASP A 87 -21.25 -15.33 7.02
CA ASP A 87 -20.89 -13.95 7.35
C ASP A 87 -20.13 -13.31 6.18
N ALA A 88 -20.62 -12.16 5.71
CA ALA A 88 -20.06 -11.48 4.56
C ALA A 88 -18.62 -11.03 4.87
N VAL A 89 -17.68 -11.57 4.11
CA VAL A 89 -16.29 -11.13 4.04
C VAL A 89 -16.01 -10.76 2.59
N ALA A 90 -15.22 -9.70 2.35
CA ALA A 90 -14.83 -9.33 1.00
C ALA A 90 -14.23 -10.56 0.27
N PRO A 91 -14.58 -10.82 -1.01
CA PRO A 91 -14.00 -11.94 -1.75
C PRO A 91 -12.47 -11.88 -1.68
N VAL A 92 -11.82 -13.05 -1.54
CA VAL A 92 -10.38 -13.12 -1.27
C VAL A 92 -9.56 -12.34 -2.30
N TYR A 93 -10.01 -12.35 -3.56
CA TYR A 93 -9.37 -11.67 -4.69
C TYR A 93 -10.00 -10.33 -5.12
N ALA A 94 -11.14 -9.92 -4.58
CA ALA A 94 -11.75 -8.66 -5.02
C ALA A 94 -10.83 -7.47 -4.71
N GLY A 95 -10.44 -6.69 -5.72
CA GLY A 95 -9.46 -5.61 -5.63
C GLY A 95 -7.99 -6.06 -5.76
N LEU A 96 -7.74 -7.36 -5.92
CA LEU A 96 -6.43 -7.93 -6.26
C LEU A 96 -6.33 -8.25 -7.76
N GLU A 97 -7.38 -8.00 -8.54
CA GLU A 97 -7.32 -8.11 -9.99
C GLU A 97 -6.30 -7.10 -10.56
N TYR A 98 -5.40 -7.58 -11.41
CA TYR A 98 -4.49 -6.73 -12.17
C TYR A 98 -5.16 -6.36 -13.49
N ALA A 99 -5.65 -5.13 -13.59
CA ALA A 99 -6.49 -4.69 -14.71
C ALA A 99 -5.78 -4.85 -16.07
N SER A 100 -6.53 -5.21 -17.11
CA SER A 100 -6.02 -5.32 -18.47
C SER A 100 -5.84 -3.95 -19.14
N SER A 101 -6.64 -2.95 -18.77
CA SER A 101 -6.60 -1.59 -19.33
C SER A 101 -6.57 -0.49 -18.25
N PRO A 102 -6.17 0.74 -18.61
CA PRO A 102 -6.27 1.90 -17.71
C PRO A 102 -7.72 2.18 -17.28
N GLU A 103 -8.69 2.01 -18.18
CA GLU A 103 -10.12 2.18 -17.90
C GLU A 103 -10.59 1.24 -16.80
N GLU A 104 -10.25 -0.05 -16.93
CA GLU A 104 -10.59 -1.06 -15.94
C GLU A 104 -9.89 -0.79 -14.60
N ALA A 105 -8.63 -0.33 -14.63
CA ALA A 105 -7.90 0.07 -13.42
C ALA A 105 -8.61 1.20 -12.67
N VAL A 106 -9.10 2.22 -13.39
CA VAL A 106 -9.88 3.33 -12.82
C VAL A 106 -11.18 2.83 -12.20
N GLU A 107 -11.90 1.90 -12.85
CA GLU A 107 -13.14 1.36 -12.31
C GLU A 107 -12.92 0.52 -11.04
N ILE A 108 -11.88 -0.33 -11.02
CA ILE A 108 -11.52 -1.13 -9.83
C ILE A 108 -11.15 -0.21 -8.67
N ILE A 109 -10.26 0.76 -8.87
CA ILE A 109 -9.78 1.62 -7.78
C ILE A 109 -10.88 2.56 -7.25
N SER A 110 -11.71 3.14 -8.12
CA SER A 110 -12.90 3.90 -7.71
C SER A 110 -13.86 3.04 -6.88
N GLY A 111 -14.06 1.78 -7.30
CA GLY A 111 -14.82 0.81 -6.52
C GLY A 111 -14.23 0.56 -5.13
N LEU A 112 -12.90 0.53 -5.02
CA LEU A 112 -12.20 0.35 -3.75
C LEU A 112 -12.35 1.57 -2.84
N TRP A 113 -12.17 2.79 -3.35
CA TRP A 113 -12.32 4.02 -2.57
C TRP A 113 -13.72 4.17 -1.99
N ARG A 114 -14.78 3.99 -2.80
CA ARG A 114 -16.18 4.07 -2.34
C ARG A 114 -16.54 3.01 -1.29
N LYS A 115 -15.91 1.83 -1.37
CA LYS A 115 -16.12 0.72 -0.43
C LYS A 115 -15.23 0.77 0.80
N ASP A 116 -14.28 1.70 0.85
CA ASP A 116 -13.42 1.94 2.01
C ASP A 116 -14.15 2.77 3.07
N THR A 117 -15.34 2.28 3.41
CA THR A 117 -16.29 2.85 4.34
C THR A 117 -16.41 1.88 5.50
N GLY A 118 -15.72 2.16 6.60
CA GLY A 118 -15.71 1.28 7.77
C GLY A 118 -14.83 1.80 8.90
N ASN A 119 -15.11 1.32 10.11
CA ASN A 119 -14.20 1.53 11.23
C ASN A 119 -12.93 0.67 11.03
N GLN A 120 -11.86 0.99 11.76
CA GLN A 120 -10.59 0.27 11.60
C GLN A 120 -10.71 -1.24 11.88
N ALA A 121 -11.58 -1.66 12.80
CA ALA A 121 -11.74 -3.06 13.15
C ALA A 121 -12.32 -3.89 11.99
N ASP A 122 -13.24 -3.31 11.22
CA ASP A 122 -13.81 -3.97 10.04
C ASP A 122 -12.82 -4.06 8.89
N LEU A 123 -12.05 -2.99 8.64
CA LEU A 123 -11.01 -2.99 7.60
C LEU A 123 -9.92 -4.05 7.86
N ARG A 124 -9.62 -4.33 9.14
CA ARG A 124 -8.66 -5.38 9.55
C ARG A 124 -9.15 -6.80 9.27
N LYS A 125 -10.46 -7.01 9.06
CA LYS A 125 -11.02 -8.32 8.69
C LYS A 125 -10.74 -8.68 7.23
N ILE A 126 -10.40 -7.70 6.40
CA ILE A 126 -10.00 -7.93 5.01
C ILE A 126 -8.67 -8.67 5.02
N ALA A 127 -8.70 -9.89 4.51
CA ALA A 127 -7.56 -10.77 4.60
C ALA A 127 -6.47 -10.47 3.59
N PHE A 128 -5.25 -10.63 4.08
CA PHE A 128 -4.04 -10.69 3.26
C PHE A 128 -3.87 -12.10 2.68
N THR A 129 -3.28 -12.21 1.49
CA THR A 129 -2.99 -13.49 0.85
C THR A 129 -1.63 -13.43 0.18
N PRO A 130 -0.60 -14.20 0.61
CA PRO A 130 0.71 -14.25 -0.05
C PRO A 130 0.63 -14.50 -1.56
N ALA A 131 -0.24 -15.41 -2.01
CA ALA A 131 -0.44 -15.70 -3.43
C ALA A 131 -0.99 -14.50 -4.24
N GLY A 132 -1.70 -13.58 -3.58
CA GLY A 132 -2.15 -12.32 -4.17
C GLY A 132 -1.02 -11.35 -4.53
N LEU A 133 0.23 -11.66 -4.17
CA LEU A 133 1.42 -10.91 -4.57
C LEU A 133 2.04 -11.42 -5.88
N VAL A 134 1.76 -12.68 -6.27
CA VAL A 134 2.47 -13.36 -7.36
C VAL A 134 1.99 -12.89 -8.73
N VAL A 135 0.67 -12.94 -8.98
CA VAL A 135 0.11 -12.60 -10.29
C VAL A 135 0.34 -11.13 -10.65
N PRO A 136 0.02 -10.15 -9.78
CA PRO A 136 0.26 -8.74 -10.10
C PRO A 136 1.74 -8.39 -10.36
N SER A 137 2.67 -8.99 -9.59
CA SER A 137 4.10 -8.71 -9.77
C SER A 137 4.65 -9.32 -11.07
N ARG A 138 4.20 -10.53 -11.43
CA ARG A 138 4.50 -11.16 -12.73
C ARG A 138 3.93 -10.33 -13.88
N ASP A 139 2.65 -9.98 -13.81
CA ASP A 139 1.95 -9.30 -14.90
C ASP A 139 2.53 -7.90 -15.14
N TRP A 140 2.94 -7.20 -14.07
CA TRP A 140 3.71 -5.97 -14.20
C TRP A 140 5.10 -6.21 -14.83
N LEU A 141 5.82 -7.25 -14.43
CA LEU A 141 7.17 -7.54 -14.94
C LEU A 141 7.16 -7.77 -16.45
N ILE A 142 6.21 -8.56 -16.96
CA ILE A 142 6.12 -8.92 -18.38
C ILE A 142 5.31 -7.89 -19.18
N GLY A 143 4.35 -7.21 -18.55
CA GLY A 143 3.50 -6.19 -19.16
C GLY A 143 4.30 -4.97 -19.56
N ARG A 144 3.88 -4.27 -20.62
CA ARG A 144 4.49 -3.00 -21.05
C ARG A 144 3.66 -1.84 -20.51
N ALA A 145 4.22 -0.63 -20.61
CA ALA A 145 3.40 0.57 -20.42
C ALA A 145 2.22 0.53 -21.41
N ASP A 146 1.04 0.94 -20.97
CA ASP A 146 -0.13 1.04 -21.86
C ASP A 146 0.18 1.95 -23.04
N ASP A 147 -0.36 1.68 -24.23
CA ASP A 147 -0.05 2.48 -25.42
C ASP A 147 -0.59 3.91 -25.33
N ARG A 148 -1.76 4.08 -24.69
CA ARG A 148 -2.44 5.36 -24.50
C ARG A 148 -3.16 5.41 -23.17
N VAL A 149 -3.07 6.55 -22.49
CA VAL A 149 -3.89 6.87 -21.31
C VAL A 149 -4.68 8.17 -21.46
N GLY A 150 -4.33 9.03 -22.43
CA GLY A 150 -5.03 10.28 -22.68
C GLY A 150 -6.51 10.10 -23.02
N ARG A 151 -7.38 10.94 -22.45
CA ARG A 151 -8.84 10.93 -22.61
C ARG A 151 -9.35 12.25 -23.19
N GLY A 152 -10.25 12.17 -24.17
CA GLY A 152 -10.83 13.34 -24.85
C GLY A 152 -10.13 13.72 -26.16
N PRO A 153 -10.67 14.69 -26.91
CA PRO A 153 -10.12 15.09 -28.20
C PRO A 153 -8.73 15.71 -28.01
N GLU A 154 -7.75 15.19 -28.75
CA GLU A 154 -6.39 15.73 -28.83
C GLU A 154 -6.44 17.21 -29.22
N PRO A 155 -5.89 18.14 -28.44
CA PRO A 155 -5.77 19.53 -28.86
C PRO A 155 -4.76 19.61 -30.01
N GLY A 156 -5.26 19.54 -31.25
CA GLY A 156 -4.44 19.72 -32.46
C GLY A 156 -4.76 18.82 -33.66
N ALA A 157 -5.62 17.81 -33.53
CA ALA A 157 -6.09 17.06 -34.68
C ALA A 157 -7.15 17.89 -35.43
N ALA A 158 -6.70 18.84 -36.26
CA ALA A 158 -7.56 19.43 -37.27
C ALA A 158 -8.15 18.29 -38.13
N PRO A 159 -9.46 18.29 -38.43
CA PRO A 159 -10.02 17.30 -39.33
C PRO A 159 -9.30 17.41 -40.68
N ALA A 160 -8.74 16.29 -41.15
CA ALA A 160 -8.14 16.20 -42.47
C ALA A 160 -9.15 16.75 -43.50
N GLY A 161 -8.72 17.77 -44.24
CA GLY A 161 -9.59 18.67 -44.97
C GLY A 161 -10.49 17.99 -45.99
N ALA A 162 -11.78 18.34 -45.95
CA ALA A 162 -12.59 18.35 -47.14
C ALA A 162 -12.12 19.52 -48.02
N GLY A 163 -11.36 19.21 -49.06
CA GLY A 163 -10.90 20.20 -50.04
C GLY A 163 -12.09 20.83 -50.78
N GLY A 164 -12.16 22.16 -50.75
CA GLY A 164 -12.95 22.97 -51.68
C GLY A 164 -12.03 23.99 -52.35
N PRO A 165 -12.09 24.19 -53.67
CA PRO A 165 -11.12 25.00 -54.38
C PRO A 165 -11.37 26.50 -54.16
N GLY A 166 -10.27 27.24 -53.97
CA GLY A 166 -10.27 28.67 -53.71
C GLY A 166 -10.50 29.54 -54.96
N HIS A 167 -10.68 30.84 -54.72
CA HIS A 167 -10.42 32.06 -55.50
C HIS A 167 -10.70 33.19 -54.48
N GLY A 168 -10.02 34.33 -54.33
CA GLY A 168 -8.98 35.06 -55.04
C GLY A 168 -8.73 36.35 -54.22
N ALA A 169 -7.57 36.97 -54.42
CA ALA A 169 -6.96 37.98 -53.56
C ALA A 169 -7.58 39.40 -53.56
N GLY A 170 -7.22 40.20 -52.55
CA GLY A 170 -7.29 41.67 -52.57
C GLY A 170 -6.77 42.31 -51.27
N PRO A 171 -5.70 43.14 -51.28
CA PRO A 171 -5.08 43.70 -50.08
C PRO A 171 -5.52 45.14 -49.79
N GLY A 172 -5.51 45.56 -48.52
CA GLY A 172 -5.90 46.93 -48.14
C GLY A 172 -5.38 47.37 -46.76
N SER A 173 -4.18 47.96 -46.78
CA SER A 173 -3.69 49.08 -45.95
C SER A 173 -3.72 49.03 -44.42
N ALA A 174 -2.49 49.04 -43.89
CA ALA A 174 -2.01 49.48 -42.59
C ALA A 174 -2.63 50.77 -42.02
N ARG A 175 -2.56 50.90 -40.68
CA ARG A 175 -2.02 52.08 -39.95
C ARG A 175 -1.89 51.81 -38.44
N LEU A 176 -0.66 51.93 -37.94
CA LEU A 176 -0.29 52.35 -36.58
C LEU A 176 0.08 53.85 -36.65
N PRO A 177 -0.08 54.66 -35.57
CA PRO A 177 1.00 54.84 -34.57
C PRO A 177 0.47 55.09 -33.11
N ALA A 178 1.12 54.58 -32.06
CA ALA A 178 2.24 55.12 -31.24
C ALA A 178 1.87 56.09 -30.08
N GLN A 179 2.16 55.62 -28.85
CA GLN A 179 2.68 56.28 -27.63
C GLN A 179 2.16 57.66 -27.15
N ARG A 180 1.77 57.77 -25.87
CA ARG A 180 2.62 58.27 -24.74
C ARG A 180 1.91 58.33 -23.38
N ALA A 181 2.73 58.06 -22.36
CA ALA A 181 2.72 58.30 -20.90
C ALA A 181 1.64 59.17 -20.20
N GLY A 182 1.35 58.82 -18.94
CA GLY A 182 0.84 59.73 -17.90
C GLY A 182 0.08 59.01 -16.78
N GLY A 183 0.56 59.13 -15.52
CA GLY A 183 0.00 58.43 -14.35
C GLY A 183 -1.27 59.05 -13.75
N GLY A 184 -1.89 58.32 -12.82
CA GLY A 184 -2.98 58.82 -11.99
C GLY A 184 -3.82 57.72 -11.34
N LEU A 185 -3.67 57.53 -10.03
CA LEU A 185 -4.56 56.74 -9.18
C LEU A 185 -5.91 57.45 -9.01
N ARG A 186 -7.03 56.75 -9.26
CA ARG A 186 -8.28 56.79 -8.47
C ARG A 186 -9.34 55.86 -9.09
N GLY A 187 -9.99 55.06 -8.24
CA GLY A 187 -10.95 54.05 -8.65
C GLY A 187 -12.34 54.58 -9.01
N ALA A 188 -13.06 53.82 -9.83
CA ALA A 188 -14.52 53.73 -9.85
C ALA A 188 -14.96 52.51 -10.70
N HIS A 189 -15.72 51.63 -10.06
CA HIS A 189 -16.72 50.66 -10.57
C HIS A 189 -16.66 50.23 -12.06
N ALA A 190 -16.28 48.97 -12.28
CA ALA A 190 -16.48 48.26 -13.55
C ALA A 190 -17.94 47.78 -13.71
N PRO A 191 -18.53 47.86 -14.92
CA PRO A 191 -19.81 47.22 -15.20
C PRO A 191 -19.63 45.71 -15.39
N VAL A 192 -20.54 44.94 -14.79
CA VAL A 192 -20.63 43.48 -14.94
C VAL A 192 -21.09 43.16 -16.36
N ALA A 193 -20.20 42.59 -17.17
CA ALA A 193 -20.56 42.02 -18.46
C ALA A 193 -21.17 40.62 -18.23
N VAL A 194 -22.46 40.48 -18.52
CA VAL A 194 -23.16 39.19 -18.56
C VAL A 194 -22.68 38.43 -19.79
N ALA A 195 -21.90 37.36 -19.57
CA ALA A 195 -21.50 36.45 -20.64
C ALA A 195 -22.70 35.59 -21.07
N ALA A 196 -23.01 35.59 -22.36
CA ALA A 196 -23.98 34.71 -22.99
C ALA A 196 -23.56 33.23 -22.84
N PRO A 197 -24.51 32.27 -22.79
CA PRO A 197 -24.20 30.89 -22.47
C PRO A 197 -23.41 30.25 -23.61
N ALA A 198 -22.22 29.75 -23.28
CA ALA A 198 -21.46 28.90 -24.18
C ALA A 198 -22.23 27.59 -24.38
N VAL A 199 -22.47 27.26 -25.64
CA VAL A 199 -23.10 26.02 -26.10
C VAL A 199 -22.32 24.81 -25.56
N PHE A 200 -23.02 23.94 -24.83
CA PHE A 200 -22.49 22.74 -24.18
C PHE A 200 -21.98 21.71 -25.20
N GLY A 201 -20.70 21.35 -25.09
CA GLY A 201 -20.10 20.22 -25.78
C GLY A 201 -19.00 19.57 -24.93
N GLY A 202 -19.31 18.41 -24.33
CA GLY A 202 -18.37 17.54 -23.59
C GLY A 202 -18.32 17.76 -22.07
N THR A 203 -19.20 17.10 -21.32
CA THR A 203 -19.19 17.09 -19.85
C THR A 203 -18.03 16.26 -19.30
N GLY A 204 -16.92 16.93 -18.96
CA GLY A 204 -15.82 16.35 -18.19
C GLY A 204 -14.85 17.43 -17.73
N GLN A 205 -14.40 17.38 -16.47
CA GLN A 205 -13.38 18.29 -15.93
C GLN A 205 -12.11 18.20 -16.79
N ARG A 206 -11.62 19.33 -17.27
CA ARG A 206 -10.32 19.40 -17.97
C ARG A 206 -9.22 19.41 -16.93
N VAL A 207 -8.30 18.44 -17.00
CA VAL A 207 -7.21 18.31 -16.03
C VAL A 207 -5.96 19.04 -16.54
N GLY A 208 -5.43 19.94 -15.71
CA GLY A 208 -4.23 20.73 -15.99
C GLY A 208 -3.06 20.40 -15.07
N MET A 209 -1.92 21.09 -15.31
CA MET A 209 -0.73 20.96 -14.46
C MET A 209 -0.98 21.38 -13.01
N GLY A 210 -1.85 22.36 -12.78
CA GLY A 210 -2.20 22.83 -11.43
C GLY A 210 -2.87 21.74 -10.59
N ASP A 211 -3.77 20.97 -11.20
CA ASP A 211 -4.46 19.86 -10.52
C ASP A 211 -3.47 18.79 -10.07
N ILE A 212 -2.53 18.40 -10.94
CA ILE A 212 -1.48 17.42 -10.61
C ILE A 212 -0.52 17.96 -9.55
N ALA A 213 -0.18 19.25 -9.59
CA ALA A 213 0.63 19.88 -8.56
C ALA A 213 -0.08 19.86 -7.20
N ALA A 214 -1.40 20.07 -7.17
CA ALA A 214 -2.21 19.94 -5.96
C ALA A 214 -2.20 18.51 -5.41
N LEU A 215 -2.44 17.48 -6.26
CA LEU A 215 -2.37 16.06 -5.86
C LEU A 215 -1.03 15.72 -5.20
N ARG A 216 0.08 16.18 -5.79
CA ARG A 216 1.44 15.96 -5.26
C ARG A 216 1.64 16.64 -3.91
N SER A 217 1.18 17.89 -3.77
CA SER A 217 1.31 18.68 -2.55
C SER A 217 0.53 18.05 -1.39
N VAL A 218 -0.67 17.56 -1.68
CA VAL A 218 -1.49 16.80 -0.72
C VAL A 218 -0.81 15.48 -0.33
N GLY A 219 -0.16 14.80 -1.27
CA GLY A 219 0.65 13.62 -0.98
C GLY A 219 1.78 13.89 0.02
N GLU A 220 2.52 14.98 -0.15
CA GLU A 220 3.59 15.38 0.78
C GLU A 220 3.06 15.76 2.17
N LEU A 221 1.92 16.45 2.22
CA LEU A 221 1.24 16.75 3.49
C LEU A 221 0.90 15.45 4.25
N PHE A 222 0.27 14.50 3.56
CA PHE A 222 -0.12 13.24 4.20
C PHE A 222 1.08 12.38 4.60
N ARG A 223 2.19 12.38 3.83
CA ARG A 223 3.45 11.73 4.23
C ARG A 223 4.04 12.32 5.49
N THR A 224 4.03 13.65 5.60
CA THR A 224 4.55 14.36 6.77
C THR A 224 3.76 13.98 8.02
N LEU A 225 2.43 13.98 7.93
CA LEU A 225 1.56 13.55 9.03
C LEU A 225 1.77 12.06 9.39
N ASP A 226 1.88 11.20 8.39
CA ASP A 226 2.10 9.76 8.57
C ASP A 226 3.44 9.45 9.27
N ASN A 227 4.51 10.17 8.92
CA ASN A 227 5.83 10.00 9.55
C ASN A 227 5.86 10.45 11.01
N ALA A 228 5.16 11.54 11.34
CA ALA A 228 5.14 12.13 12.67
C ALA A 228 4.14 11.44 13.62
N TYR A 229 2.95 11.09 13.14
CA TYR A 229 1.82 10.67 13.99
C TYR A 229 1.25 9.28 13.66
N GLY A 230 1.82 8.59 12.67
CA GLY A 230 1.33 7.30 12.19
C GLY A 230 0.20 7.43 11.16
N GLY A 231 0.00 6.35 10.41
CA GLY A 231 -0.86 6.31 9.24
C GLY A 231 -2.35 6.39 9.56
N GLY A 232 -2.75 6.05 10.79
CA GLY A 232 -4.15 6.11 11.21
C GLY A 232 -4.71 7.54 11.33
N HIS A 233 -3.87 8.57 11.42
CA HIS A 233 -4.35 9.95 11.60
C HIS A 233 -4.94 10.53 10.31
N ALA A 234 -4.30 10.30 9.17
CA ALA A 234 -4.62 10.96 7.91
C ALA A 234 -5.32 10.05 6.89
N ARG A 235 -5.42 8.74 7.17
CA ARG A 235 -5.89 7.73 6.22
C ARG A 235 -7.25 8.02 5.60
N GLN A 236 -8.26 8.28 6.43
CA GLN A 236 -9.63 8.46 5.94
C GLN A 236 -9.75 9.73 5.08
N ALA A 237 -9.05 10.80 5.46
CA ALA A 237 -9.01 12.03 4.67
C ALA A 237 -8.33 11.81 3.32
N LEU A 238 -7.24 11.04 3.28
CA LEU A 238 -6.57 10.66 2.03
C LEU A 238 -7.47 9.87 1.10
N VAL A 239 -8.20 8.87 1.60
CA VAL A 239 -9.12 8.06 0.76
C VAL A 239 -10.27 8.91 0.25
N ARG A 240 -10.85 9.78 1.09
CA ARG A 240 -11.90 10.71 0.64
C ARG A 240 -11.39 11.67 -0.44
N TYR A 241 -10.16 12.16 -0.30
CA TYR A 241 -9.53 13.01 -1.31
C TYR A 241 -9.33 12.25 -2.63
N LEU A 242 -8.88 10.99 -2.59
CA LEU A 242 -8.80 10.14 -3.77
C LEU A 242 -10.18 9.95 -4.44
N GLU A 243 -11.22 9.68 -3.65
CA GLU A 243 -12.59 9.49 -4.13
C GLU A 243 -13.21 10.76 -4.73
N HIS A 244 -13.01 11.92 -4.11
CA HIS A 244 -13.71 13.15 -4.48
C HIS A 244 -12.92 14.04 -5.46
N GLU A 245 -11.59 13.93 -5.49
CA GLU A 245 -10.74 14.76 -6.35
C GLU A 245 -10.06 13.93 -7.44
N ALA A 246 -9.39 12.83 -7.08
CA ALA A 246 -8.63 12.05 -8.07
C ALA A 246 -9.53 11.26 -9.03
N GLU A 247 -10.63 10.69 -8.55
CA GLU A 247 -11.58 9.93 -9.39
C GLU A 247 -12.23 10.80 -10.50
N PRO A 248 -12.80 11.99 -10.21
CA PRO A 248 -13.28 12.88 -11.27
C PRO A 248 -12.19 13.28 -12.26
N MET A 249 -10.96 13.55 -11.80
CA MET A 249 -9.83 13.86 -12.68
C MET A 249 -9.48 12.70 -13.61
N LEU A 250 -9.42 11.46 -13.11
CA LEU A 250 -9.16 10.26 -13.91
C LEU A 250 -10.24 10.02 -14.98
N ARG A 251 -11.49 10.39 -14.68
CA ARG A 251 -12.61 10.35 -15.63
C ARG A 251 -12.76 11.62 -16.49
N GLY A 252 -11.92 12.61 -16.28
CA GLY A 252 -11.91 13.88 -17.01
C GLY A 252 -11.29 13.80 -18.40
N SER A 253 -10.94 14.97 -18.93
CA SER A 253 -10.31 15.15 -20.25
C SER A 253 -8.88 15.68 -20.12
N TYR A 254 -7.94 15.00 -20.76
CA TYR A 254 -6.51 15.28 -20.72
C TYR A 254 -5.76 14.59 -21.87
N GLY A 255 -4.75 15.27 -22.43
CA GLY A 255 -3.85 14.67 -23.44
C GLY A 255 -2.88 13.65 -22.84
N GLU A 256 -2.18 12.92 -23.69
CA GLU A 256 -1.33 11.77 -23.29
C GLU A 256 -0.28 12.11 -22.22
N THR A 257 0.49 13.20 -22.43
CA THR A 257 1.52 13.62 -21.46
C THR A 257 0.93 13.96 -20.09
N MET A 258 -0.24 14.58 -20.08
CA MET A 258 -0.93 14.96 -18.85
C MET A 258 -1.52 13.73 -18.14
N GLY A 259 -2.09 12.80 -18.93
CA GLY A 259 -2.59 11.52 -18.44
C GLY A 259 -1.51 10.74 -17.70
N ARG A 260 -0.32 10.56 -18.30
CA ARG A 260 0.80 9.85 -17.62
C ARG A 260 1.16 10.49 -16.28
N ARG A 261 1.22 11.82 -16.22
CA ARG A 261 1.51 12.57 -14.98
C ARG A 261 0.40 12.43 -13.94
N LEU A 262 -0.85 12.42 -14.37
CA LEU A 262 -2.01 12.19 -13.51
C LEU A 262 -1.98 10.77 -12.93
N PHE A 263 -1.84 9.75 -13.78
CA PHE A 263 -1.73 8.35 -13.34
C PHE A 263 -0.55 8.16 -12.38
N ALA A 264 0.60 8.80 -12.60
CA ALA A 264 1.74 8.77 -11.68
C ALA A 264 1.39 9.37 -10.31
N ALA A 265 0.74 10.55 -10.27
CA ALA A 265 0.34 11.19 -9.03
C ALA A 265 -0.71 10.37 -8.27
N VAL A 266 -1.68 9.78 -8.98
CA VAL A 266 -2.71 8.94 -8.35
C VAL A 266 -2.16 7.60 -7.90
N ALA A 267 -1.23 6.99 -8.64
CA ALA A 267 -0.50 5.80 -8.20
C ALA A 267 0.20 6.08 -6.86
N ASP A 268 0.80 7.27 -6.73
CA ASP A 268 1.52 7.67 -5.53
C ASP A 268 0.64 7.85 -4.30
N LEU A 269 -0.50 8.52 -4.46
CA LEU A 269 -1.50 8.66 -3.40
C LEU A 269 -2.18 7.32 -3.07
N THR A 270 -2.42 6.47 -4.06
CA THR A 270 -2.99 5.13 -3.87
C THR A 270 -2.05 4.23 -3.07
N ARG A 271 -0.75 4.26 -3.38
CA ARG A 271 0.27 3.57 -2.58
C ARG A 271 0.32 4.12 -1.16
N LEU A 272 0.17 5.44 -0.97
CA LEU A 272 0.10 6.03 0.37
C LEU A 272 -1.15 5.58 1.14
N ALA A 273 -2.30 5.42 0.48
CA ALA A 273 -3.50 4.83 1.08
C ALA A 273 -3.28 3.38 1.50
N GLY A 274 -2.52 2.61 0.71
CA GLY A 274 -2.05 1.28 1.08
C GLY A 274 -1.09 1.30 2.27
N TRP A 275 -0.14 2.23 2.30
CA TRP A 275 0.84 2.36 3.40
C TRP A 275 0.17 2.70 4.72
N THR A 276 -0.76 3.65 4.72
CA THR A 276 -1.52 4.01 5.91
C THR A 276 -2.46 2.88 6.35
N SER A 277 -3.05 2.13 5.41
CA SER A 277 -3.80 0.89 5.71
C SER A 277 -2.92 -0.16 6.40
N TYR A 278 -1.70 -0.34 5.88
CA TYR A 278 -0.72 -1.25 6.44
C TYR A 278 -0.34 -0.82 7.87
N ASP A 279 -0.18 0.48 8.12
CA ASP A 279 0.17 1.00 9.43
C ASP A 279 -0.89 0.80 10.51
N ILE A 280 -2.16 0.76 10.12
CA ILE A 280 -3.28 0.44 11.02
C ILE A 280 -3.61 -1.06 11.06
N GLY A 281 -2.77 -1.93 10.49
CA GLY A 281 -2.95 -3.38 10.49
C GLY A 281 -4.01 -3.91 9.52
N ALA A 282 -4.56 -3.07 8.63
CA ALA A 282 -5.51 -3.49 7.60
C ALA A 282 -4.77 -4.11 6.39
N HIS A 283 -4.08 -5.22 6.62
CA HIS A 283 -3.11 -5.78 5.67
C HIS A 283 -3.72 -6.22 4.33
N GLY A 284 -4.90 -6.84 4.33
CA GLY A 284 -5.56 -7.23 3.08
C GLY A 284 -6.01 -6.04 2.25
N LEU A 285 -6.43 -4.95 2.90
CA LEU A 285 -6.79 -3.71 2.23
C LEU A 285 -5.54 -3.00 1.67
N ALA A 286 -4.47 -2.95 2.46
CA ALA A 286 -3.19 -2.42 2.03
C ALA A 286 -2.67 -3.14 0.76
N GLN A 287 -2.77 -4.47 0.75
CA GLN A 287 -2.38 -5.28 -0.40
C GLN A 287 -3.14 -4.88 -1.67
N ARG A 288 -4.47 -4.70 -1.58
CA ARG A 288 -5.31 -4.25 -2.70
C ARG A 288 -4.87 -2.88 -3.22
N TYR A 289 -4.65 -1.93 -2.32
CA TYR A 289 -4.14 -0.61 -2.70
C TYR A 289 -2.77 -0.67 -3.38
N PHE A 290 -1.86 -1.53 -2.92
CA PHE A 290 -0.57 -1.68 -3.59
C PHE A 290 -0.69 -2.31 -4.98
N VAL A 291 -1.53 -3.33 -5.14
CA VAL A 291 -1.79 -3.93 -6.47
C VAL A 291 -2.35 -2.88 -7.44
N GLN A 292 -3.31 -2.07 -7.00
CA GLN A 292 -3.86 -1.02 -7.85
C GLN A 292 -2.87 0.11 -8.12
N ALA A 293 -2.06 0.51 -7.13
CA ALA A 293 -0.98 1.48 -7.34
C ALA A 293 0.06 0.98 -8.36
N LEU A 294 0.39 -0.32 -8.34
CA LEU A 294 1.30 -0.95 -9.32
C LEU A 294 0.71 -0.88 -10.74
N ARG A 295 -0.59 -1.10 -10.89
CA ARG A 295 -1.27 -1.00 -12.19
C ARG A 295 -1.35 0.43 -12.71
N LEU A 296 -1.63 1.40 -11.82
CA LEU A 296 -1.62 2.82 -12.16
C LEU A 296 -0.21 3.32 -12.53
N ALA A 297 0.83 2.81 -11.87
CA ALA A 297 2.22 3.11 -12.25
C ALA A 297 2.57 2.55 -13.64
N GLN A 298 2.06 1.37 -14.01
CA GLN A 298 2.17 0.84 -15.37
C GLN A 298 1.46 1.74 -16.39
N ALA A 299 0.24 2.19 -16.07
CA ALA A 299 -0.48 3.16 -16.90
C ALA A 299 0.28 4.48 -17.04
N ALA A 300 0.97 4.93 -15.99
CA ALA A 300 1.84 6.10 -16.05
C ALA A 300 3.12 5.90 -16.88
N GLY A 301 3.46 4.65 -17.25
CA GLY A 301 4.75 4.31 -17.85
C GLY A 301 5.93 4.46 -16.88
N ASP A 302 5.67 4.57 -15.58
CA ASP A 302 6.70 4.80 -14.56
C ASP A 302 7.17 3.48 -13.95
N ARG A 303 8.16 2.87 -14.61
CA ARG A 303 8.76 1.60 -14.16
C ARG A 303 9.46 1.73 -12.82
N VAL A 304 10.18 2.83 -12.60
CA VAL A 304 10.96 3.04 -11.36
C VAL A 304 10.00 3.11 -10.17
N TYR A 305 8.87 3.83 -10.31
CA TYR A 305 7.83 3.87 -9.30
C TYR A 305 7.13 2.51 -9.11
N GLY A 306 6.89 1.76 -10.18
CA GLY A 306 6.39 0.39 -10.07
C GLY A 306 7.29 -0.51 -9.22
N GLY A 307 8.61 -0.42 -9.38
CA GLY A 307 9.59 -1.08 -8.52
C GLY A 307 9.50 -0.65 -7.04
N TYR A 308 9.23 0.64 -6.78
CA TYR A 308 9.00 1.13 -5.42
C TYR A 308 7.72 0.57 -4.79
N VAL A 309 6.64 0.42 -5.57
CA VAL A 309 5.42 -0.24 -5.09
C VAL A 309 5.70 -1.70 -4.72
N LEU A 310 6.46 -2.44 -5.54
CA LEU A 310 6.85 -3.82 -5.25
C LEU A 310 7.71 -3.93 -3.99
N VAL A 311 8.66 -3.02 -3.76
CA VAL A 311 9.43 -2.99 -2.51
C VAL A 311 8.55 -2.62 -1.31
N THR A 312 7.53 -1.80 -1.49
CA THR A 312 6.54 -1.53 -0.44
C THR A 312 5.76 -2.80 -0.08
N MET A 313 5.35 -3.59 -1.08
CA MET A 313 4.74 -4.91 -0.87
C MET A 313 5.71 -5.90 -0.20
N SER A 314 6.99 -5.87 -0.58
CA SER A 314 8.04 -6.70 0.03
C SER A 314 8.18 -6.38 1.53
N ARG A 315 8.19 -5.10 1.91
CA ARG A 315 8.19 -4.67 3.32
C ARG A 315 6.97 -5.14 4.10
N GLN A 316 5.79 -5.16 3.47
CA GLN A 316 4.58 -5.73 4.07
C GLN A 316 4.74 -7.25 4.28
N ALA A 317 5.27 -7.96 3.29
CA ALA A 317 5.51 -9.40 3.36
C ALA A 317 6.51 -9.76 4.47
N VAL A 318 7.62 -9.01 4.61
CA VAL A 318 8.58 -9.19 5.72
C VAL A 318 7.90 -9.04 7.07
N TYR A 319 7.10 -7.99 7.27
CA TYR A 319 6.40 -7.76 8.53
C TYR A 319 5.41 -8.88 8.89
N LEU A 320 4.82 -9.53 7.88
CA LEU A 320 3.88 -10.62 8.05
C LEU A 320 4.54 -12.01 8.10
N GLY A 321 5.88 -12.10 8.05
CA GLY A 321 6.59 -13.37 8.10
C GLY A 321 6.75 -14.10 6.75
N HIS A 322 6.39 -13.46 5.63
CA HIS A 322 6.44 -14.03 4.29
C HIS A 322 7.76 -13.71 3.57
N GLY A 323 8.86 -14.29 4.07
CA GLY A 323 10.21 -13.98 3.60
C GLY A 323 10.48 -14.35 2.14
N ARG A 324 9.93 -15.47 1.66
CA ARG A 324 10.12 -15.92 0.27
C ARG A 324 9.48 -14.95 -0.73
N GLU A 325 8.24 -14.55 -0.45
CA GLU A 325 7.48 -13.58 -1.24
C GLU A 325 8.15 -12.20 -1.20
N ALA A 326 8.71 -11.80 -0.05
CA ALA A 326 9.45 -10.56 0.08
C ALA A 326 10.69 -10.52 -0.82
N VAL A 327 11.49 -11.59 -0.85
CA VAL A 327 12.66 -11.73 -1.74
C VAL A 327 12.22 -11.71 -3.20
N GLN A 328 11.16 -12.45 -3.55
CA GLN A 328 10.63 -12.48 -4.91
C GLN A 328 10.22 -11.08 -5.39
N LEU A 329 9.44 -10.35 -4.59
CA LEU A 329 9.01 -8.98 -4.93
C LEU A 329 10.19 -8.02 -5.14
N ALA A 330 11.20 -8.08 -4.26
CA ALA A 330 12.40 -7.25 -4.38
C ALA A 330 13.21 -7.59 -5.65
N ARG A 331 13.29 -8.87 -6.03
CA ARG A 331 13.95 -9.30 -7.27
C ARG A 331 13.16 -8.89 -8.52
N VAL A 332 11.83 -9.01 -8.49
CA VAL A 332 10.97 -8.54 -9.58
C VAL A 332 11.12 -7.03 -9.77
N ALA A 333 11.22 -6.25 -8.69
CA ALA A 333 11.50 -4.82 -8.78
C ALA A 333 12.85 -4.54 -9.47
N GLN A 334 13.92 -5.24 -9.06
CA GLN A 334 15.24 -5.10 -9.69
C GLN A 334 15.20 -5.46 -11.18
N GLN A 335 14.56 -6.57 -11.54
CA GLN A 335 14.46 -7.04 -12.93
C GLN A 335 13.62 -6.11 -13.80
N GLY A 336 12.46 -5.66 -13.31
CA GLY A 336 11.53 -4.86 -14.09
C GLY A 336 11.95 -3.40 -14.28
N VAL A 337 12.77 -2.85 -13.38
CA VAL A 337 13.40 -1.53 -13.57
C VAL A 337 14.70 -1.64 -14.38
N GLY A 338 15.46 -2.73 -14.19
CA GLY A 338 16.72 -2.95 -14.88
C GLY A 338 17.85 -2.04 -14.39
N SER A 339 18.96 -2.01 -15.14
CA SER A 339 20.19 -1.32 -14.77
C SER A 339 20.11 0.22 -14.84
N GLY A 340 19.03 0.77 -15.40
CA GLY A 340 18.79 2.21 -15.49
C GLY A 340 18.25 2.85 -14.21
N ALA A 341 17.99 2.07 -13.16
CA ALA A 341 17.53 2.59 -11.88
C ALA A 341 18.57 3.57 -11.28
N PRO A 342 18.15 4.73 -10.72
CA PRO A 342 19.07 5.59 -9.96
C PRO A 342 19.74 4.82 -8.81
N PRO A 343 21.00 5.11 -8.45
CA PRO A 343 21.74 4.31 -7.45
C PRO A 343 21.02 4.19 -6.10
N VAL A 344 20.39 5.26 -5.61
CA VAL A 344 19.57 5.23 -4.39
C VAL A 344 18.39 4.27 -4.47
N VAL A 345 17.79 4.11 -5.66
CA VAL A 345 16.68 3.17 -5.88
C VAL A 345 17.22 1.73 -5.92
N GLN A 346 18.39 1.50 -6.52
CA GLN A 346 19.06 0.21 -6.47
C GLN A 346 19.39 -0.19 -5.02
N ALA A 347 19.90 0.76 -4.23
CA ALA A 347 20.19 0.56 -2.81
C ALA A 347 18.95 0.13 -2.03
N LEU A 348 17.82 0.83 -2.24
CA LEU A 348 16.53 0.49 -1.66
C LEU A 348 16.08 -0.93 -2.04
N PHE A 349 16.24 -1.33 -3.30
CA PHE A 349 15.83 -2.65 -3.77
C PHE A 349 16.68 -3.78 -3.17
N HIS A 350 17.99 -3.58 -3.09
CA HIS A 350 18.90 -4.53 -2.46
C HIS A 350 18.66 -4.65 -0.95
N ALA A 351 18.38 -3.54 -0.26
CA ALA A 351 18.03 -3.56 1.15
C ALA A 351 16.71 -4.33 1.39
N ALA A 352 15.70 -4.14 0.53
CA ALA A 352 14.46 -4.91 0.61
C ALA A 352 14.67 -6.42 0.42
N GLU A 353 15.54 -6.82 -0.53
CA GLU A 353 15.93 -8.22 -0.71
C GLU A 353 16.66 -8.76 0.53
N ALA A 354 17.58 -7.98 1.12
CA ALA A 354 18.29 -8.35 2.34
C ALA A 354 17.34 -8.62 3.52
N ARG A 355 16.30 -7.79 3.69
CA ARG A 355 15.28 -7.98 4.72
C ARG A 355 14.53 -9.30 4.58
N GLY A 356 14.20 -9.69 3.35
CA GLY A 356 13.60 -10.99 3.06
C GLY A 356 14.52 -12.15 3.45
N HIS A 357 15.80 -12.08 3.08
CA HIS A 357 16.80 -13.10 3.46
C HIS A 357 17.08 -13.15 4.97
N GLY A 358 17.11 -11.99 5.64
CA GLY A 358 17.28 -11.89 7.09
C GLY A 358 16.18 -12.64 7.84
N LEU A 359 14.93 -12.44 7.43
CA LEU A 359 13.77 -13.15 7.97
C LEU A 359 13.83 -14.67 7.75
N LEU A 360 14.41 -15.12 6.62
CA LEU A 360 14.60 -16.54 6.32
C LEU A 360 15.79 -17.19 7.04
N GLY A 361 16.60 -16.41 7.78
CA GLY A 361 17.82 -16.91 8.41
C GLY A 361 18.98 -17.13 7.43
N GLU A 362 18.88 -16.63 6.20
CA GLU A 362 19.85 -16.89 5.13
C GLU A 362 21.03 -15.91 5.20
N VAL A 363 21.92 -16.14 6.17
CA VAL A 363 23.05 -15.24 6.51
C VAL A 363 23.83 -14.78 5.28
N ARG A 364 24.30 -15.72 4.44
CA ARG A 364 25.14 -15.39 3.26
C ARG A 364 24.41 -14.51 2.24
N ALA A 365 23.15 -14.83 1.94
CA ALA A 365 22.35 -14.11 0.97
C ALA A 365 21.97 -12.71 1.50
N CYS A 366 21.63 -12.62 2.79
CA CYS A 366 21.36 -11.36 3.48
C CYS A 366 22.58 -10.43 3.43
N THR A 367 23.76 -10.91 3.86
CA THR A 367 24.99 -10.12 3.83
C THR A 367 25.36 -9.67 2.42
N ALA A 368 25.24 -10.56 1.41
CA ALA A 368 25.53 -10.20 0.03
C ALA A 368 24.58 -9.11 -0.51
N ALA A 369 23.30 -9.15 -0.15
CA ALA A 369 22.34 -8.12 -0.51
C ALA A 369 22.60 -6.79 0.22
N LEU A 370 22.97 -6.81 1.50
CA LEU A 370 23.36 -5.61 2.26
C LEU A 370 24.59 -4.91 1.66
N VAL A 371 25.62 -5.68 1.29
CA VAL A 371 26.83 -5.13 0.63
C VAL A 371 26.47 -4.49 -0.71
N ARG A 372 25.56 -5.07 -1.49
CA ARG A 372 25.08 -4.44 -2.74
C ARG A 372 24.30 -3.14 -2.46
N ALA A 373 23.50 -3.12 -1.39
CA ALA A 373 22.75 -1.92 -1.00
C ALA A 373 23.68 -0.77 -0.60
N GLU A 374 24.70 -1.07 0.21
CA GLU A 374 25.71 -0.10 0.65
C GLU A 374 26.50 0.48 -0.54
N ARG A 375 27.05 -0.39 -1.41
CA ARG A 375 27.76 0.05 -2.62
C ARG A 375 26.92 0.91 -3.55
N ALA A 376 25.63 0.58 -3.70
CA ALA A 376 24.72 1.37 -4.52
C ALA A 376 24.45 2.76 -3.92
N LEU A 377 24.37 2.86 -2.58
CA LEU A 377 24.19 4.14 -1.90
C LEU A 377 25.47 5.00 -1.96
N GLU A 378 26.64 4.39 -1.81
CA GLU A 378 27.95 5.06 -1.97
C GLU A 378 28.16 5.63 -3.38
N ALA A 379 27.50 5.06 -4.39
CA ALA A 379 27.58 5.53 -5.76
C ALA A 379 26.73 6.78 -6.05
N VAL A 380 25.87 7.22 -5.12
CA VAL A 380 25.04 8.43 -5.28
C VAL A 380 25.91 9.68 -5.28
N ARG A 381 25.71 10.56 -6.26
CA ARG A 381 26.48 11.81 -6.43
C ARG A 381 25.62 13.04 -6.20
N ASN A 382 26.28 14.12 -5.78
CA ASN A 382 25.65 15.45 -5.71
C ASN A 382 25.22 15.88 -7.12
N GLY A 383 23.92 16.15 -7.27
CA GLY A 383 23.32 16.55 -8.55
C GLY A 383 22.61 15.43 -9.32
N ASP A 384 22.64 14.18 -8.83
CA ASP A 384 21.83 13.10 -9.41
C ASP A 384 20.33 13.46 -9.37
N ASP A 385 19.62 13.18 -10.46
CA ASP A 385 18.16 13.34 -10.52
C ASP A 385 17.48 12.22 -9.72
N VAL A 386 17.37 12.45 -8.41
CA VAL A 386 16.73 11.52 -7.48
C VAL A 386 15.23 11.80 -7.41
N PRO A 387 14.38 10.80 -7.72
CA PRO A 387 12.93 10.91 -7.54
C PRO A 387 12.60 11.34 -6.10
N SER A 388 11.67 12.28 -5.92
CA SER A 388 11.35 12.83 -4.59
C SER A 388 11.01 11.76 -3.56
N TRP A 389 10.25 10.74 -3.97
CA TRP A 389 9.86 9.61 -3.13
C TRP A 389 11.03 8.70 -2.74
N ALA A 390 12.19 8.76 -3.41
CA ALA A 390 13.36 7.94 -3.08
C ALA A 390 14.29 8.62 -2.05
N ARG A 391 14.11 9.93 -1.83
CA ARG A 391 15.00 10.75 -0.96
C ARG A 391 14.97 10.36 0.52
N PHE A 392 13.94 9.65 0.98
CA PHE A 392 13.92 9.12 2.35
C PHE A 392 14.95 8.00 2.55
N PHE A 393 15.44 7.38 1.48
CA PHE A 393 16.40 6.30 1.56
C PHE A 393 17.82 6.88 1.57
N ASP A 394 18.26 7.26 2.76
CA ASP A 394 19.56 7.81 3.06
C ASP A 394 20.39 6.84 3.92
N GLU A 395 21.54 7.32 4.41
CA GLU A 395 22.40 6.54 5.31
C GLU A 395 21.68 6.11 6.60
N ALA A 396 20.81 6.95 7.14
CA ALA A 396 20.02 6.62 8.34
C ALA A 396 19.02 5.49 8.05
N GLN A 397 18.41 5.49 6.86
CA GLN A 397 17.54 4.40 6.43
C GLN A 397 18.31 3.12 6.11
N LEU A 398 19.48 3.20 5.47
CA LEU A 398 20.30 2.02 5.23
C LEU A 398 20.75 1.38 6.54
N ALA A 399 21.23 2.17 7.50
CA ALA A 399 21.60 1.68 8.83
C ALA A 399 20.41 1.01 9.56
N ASP A 400 19.20 1.55 9.42
CA ASP A 400 17.98 0.92 9.94
C ASP A 400 17.73 -0.47 9.33
N GLU A 401 17.89 -0.61 8.01
CA GLU A 401 17.69 -1.90 7.32
C GLU A 401 18.76 -2.93 7.74
N PHE A 402 20.02 -2.52 7.92
CA PHE A 402 21.08 -3.37 8.49
C PHE A 402 20.73 -3.82 9.92
N GLY A 403 20.30 -2.89 10.78
CA GLY A 403 19.92 -3.19 12.16
C GLY A 403 18.83 -4.25 12.24
N HIS A 404 17.79 -4.14 11.40
CA HIS A 404 16.73 -5.14 11.31
C HIS A 404 17.24 -6.50 10.81
N CYS A 405 18.05 -6.53 9.73
CA CYS A 405 18.62 -7.77 9.22
C CYS A 405 19.44 -8.50 10.28
N HIS A 406 20.35 -7.79 10.95
CA HIS A 406 21.20 -8.38 11.98
C HIS A 406 20.40 -8.85 13.20
N ARG A 407 19.35 -8.12 13.60
CA ARG A 407 18.43 -8.57 14.65
C ARG A 407 17.77 -9.90 14.28
N ASP A 408 17.24 -10.00 13.06
CA ASP A 408 16.53 -11.20 12.59
C ASP A 408 17.48 -12.41 12.46
N LEU A 409 18.76 -12.17 12.17
CA LEU A 409 19.83 -13.18 12.15
C LEU A 409 20.45 -13.48 13.53
N GLY A 410 19.99 -12.86 14.61
CA GLY A 410 20.56 -13.03 15.96
C GLY A 410 21.96 -12.42 16.16
N GLN A 411 22.41 -11.56 15.24
CA GLN A 411 23.72 -10.90 15.27
C GLN A 411 23.65 -9.59 16.08
N TYR A 412 23.34 -9.72 17.38
CA TYR A 412 22.93 -8.60 18.22
C TYR A 412 23.94 -7.47 18.36
N ARG A 413 25.25 -7.77 18.37
CA ARG A 413 26.30 -6.72 18.43
C ARG A 413 26.25 -5.80 17.21
N ALA A 414 26.14 -6.36 16.00
CA ALA A 414 26.02 -5.59 14.77
C ALA A 414 24.67 -4.86 14.71
N ALA A 415 23.59 -5.52 15.12
CA ALA A 415 22.25 -4.91 15.19
C ALA A 415 22.25 -3.65 16.07
N SER A 416 22.91 -3.71 17.24
CA SER A 416 23.03 -2.58 18.17
C SER A 416 23.74 -1.39 17.52
N GLN A 417 24.92 -1.62 16.92
CA GLN A 417 25.72 -0.58 16.27
C GLN A 417 24.96 0.14 15.15
N HIS A 418 24.28 -0.63 14.30
CA HIS A 418 23.51 -0.07 13.19
C HIS A 418 22.24 0.67 13.66
N ALA A 419 21.55 0.15 14.68
CA ALA A 419 20.38 0.82 15.25
C ALA A 419 20.76 2.15 15.94
N GLU A 420 21.88 2.20 16.64
CA GLU A 420 22.41 3.45 17.22
C GLU A 420 22.77 4.48 16.15
N ARG A 421 23.47 4.06 15.09
CA ARG A 421 23.80 4.93 13.95
C ARG A 421 22.53 5.50 13.29
N SER A 422 21.54 4.67 13.03
CA SER A 422 20.24 5.10 12.49
C SER A 422 19.55 6.12 13.40
N LEU A 423 19.48 5.87 14.71
CA LEU A 423 18.86 6.79 15.67
C LEU A 423 19.62 8.12 15.80
N HIS A 424 20.94 8.11 15.64
CA HIS A 424 21.76 9.31 15.66
C HIS A 424 21.54 10.18 14.43
N LEU A 425 21.52 9.58 13.24
CA LEU A 425 21.38 10.29 11.96
C LEU A 425 19.94 10.74 11.67
N ARG A 426 18.95 9.99 12.15
CA ARG A 426 17.54 10.21 11.78
C ARG A 426 16.89 11.36 12.55
N GLY A 427 16.42 12.36 11.82
CA GLY A 427 15.68 13.50 12.37
C GLY A 427 14.38 13.12 13.10
N HIS A 428 13.96 13.97 14.03
CA HIS A 428 12.79 13.74 14.90
C HIS A 428 11.45 13.65 14.16
N ALA A 429 11.34 14.23 12.95
CA ALA A 429 10.14 14.16 12.12
C ALA A 429 9.76 12.72 11.71
N TYR A 430 10.70 11.78 11.75
CA TYR A 430 10.47 10.36 11.47
C TYR A 430 10.16 9.57 12.75
N ALA A 431 9.24 10.08 13.57
CA ALA A 431 8.95 9.56 14.91
C ALA A 431 8.62 8.05 14.89
N ARG A 432 7.79 7.59 13.95
CA ARG A 432 7.44 6.16 13.84
C ARG A 432 8.64 5.28 13.50
N SER A 433 9.48 5.67 12.54
CA SER A 433 10.69 4.90 12.21
C SER A 433 11.67 4.86 13.37
N ARG A 434 11.77 5.94 14.16
CA ARG A 434 12.60 5.97 15.38
C ARG A 434 12.06 5.02 16.45
N VAL A 435 10.75 4.80 16.55
CA VAL A 435 10.18 3.75 17.42
C VAL A 435 10.64 2.36 16.97
N PHE A 436 10.48 2.03 15.69
CA PHE A 436 10.92 0.73 15.16
C PHE A 436 12.41 0.48 15.42
N CYS A 437 13.26 1.46 15.10
CA CYS A 437 14.71 1.36 15.30
C CYS A 437 15.08 1.23 16.78
N ARG A 438 14.38 1.93 17.68
CA ARG A 438 14.61 1.81 19.13
C ARG A 438 14.20 0.44 19.67
N THR A 439 13.12 -0.14 19.17
CA THR A 439 12.74 -1.52 19.51
C THR A 439 13.75 -2.54 19.00
N VAL A 440 14.33 -2.33 17.80
CA VAL A 440 15.46 -3.14 17.30
C VAL A 440 16.65 -3.04 18.25
N LEU A 441 17.03 -1.83 18.68
CA LEU A 441 18.12 -1.63 19.63
C LEU A 441 17.82 -2.30 20.99
N ALA A 442 16.60 -2.15 21.52
CA ALA A 442 16.18 -2.81 22.75
C ALA A 442 16.29 -4.34 22.65
N THR A 443 15.89 -4.91 21.51
CA THR A 443 15.98 -6.36 21.23
C THR A 443 17.44 -6.81 21.13
N ALA A 444 18.30 -6.01 20.50
CA ALA A 444 19.73 -6.29 20.43
C ALA A 444 20.40 -6.26 21.81
N ARG A 445 20.07 -5.27 22.65
CA ARG A 445 20.56 -5.16 24.03
C ARG A 445 20.12 -6.35 24.88
N LEU A 446 18.86 -6.77 24.75
CA LEU A 446 18.36 -7.98 25.39
C LEU A 446 19.15 -9.22 24.96
N GLY A 447 19.39 -9.40 23.66
CA GLY A 447 20.17 -10.50 23.11
C GLY A 447 21.65 -10.52 23.54
N LEU A 448 22.18 -9.39 24.01
CA LEU A 448 23.51 -9.27 24.61
C LEU A 448 23.51 -9.52 26.13
N GLY A 449 22.35 -9.76 26.74
CA GLY A 449 22.18 -9.94 28.19
C GLY A 449 22.03 -8.64 28.97
N GLU A 450 21.94 -7.49 28.30
CA GLU A 450 21.83 -6.16 28.91
C GLU A 450 20.36 -5.81 29.21
N VAL A 451 19.74 -6.55 30.14
CA VAL A 451 18.29 -6.51 30.39
C VAL A 451 17.80 -5.12 30.83
N ASP A 452 18.53 -4.43 31.72
CA ASP A 452 18.14 -3.08 32.18
C ASP A 452 18.10 -2.07 31.02
N ALA A 453 19.14 -2.07 30.19
CA ALA A 453 19.22 -1.19 29.02
C ALA A 453 18.11 -1.51 28.00
N ALA A 454 17.84 -2.80 27.78
CA ALA A 454 16.76 -3.25 26.91
C ALA A 454 15.39 -2.74 27.39
N CYS A 455 15.08 -2.89 28.67
CA CYS A 455 13.81 -2.41 29.25
C CYS A 455 13.68 -0.89 29.20
N ALA A 456 14.76 -0.14 29.45
CA ALA A 456 14.74 1.33 29.34
C ALA A 456 14.41 1.80 27.91
N LEU A 457 15.10 1.24 26.91
CA LEU A 457 14.85 1.53 25.49
C LEU A 457 13.46 1.07 25.05
N GLY A 458 13.00 -0.10 25.51
CA GLY A 458 11.65 -0.59 25.27
C GLY A 458 10.60 0.37 25.84
N ALA A 459 10.80 0.89 27.05
CA ALA A 459 9.88 1.82 27.70
C ALA A 459 9.81 3.17 26.96
N GLU A 460 10.93 3.70 26.48
CA GLU A 460 10.95 4.88 25.61
C GLU A 460 10.19 4.65 24.30
N ALA A 461 10.42 3.50 23.65
CA ALA A 461 9.73 3.13 22.41
C ALA A 461 8.22 3.01 22.65
N MET A 462 7.82 2.41 23.77
CA MET A 462 6.42 2.28 24.18
C MET A 462 5.76 3.63 24.42
N GLN A 463 6.42 4.55 25.12
CA GLN A 463 5.90 5.90 25.36
C GLN A 463 5.62 6.63 24.06
N ALA A 464 6.55 6.57 23.11
CA ALA A 464 6.34 7.18 21.79
C ALA A 464 5.26 6.45 20.97
N ALA A 465 5.16 5.12 21.09
CA ALA A 465 4.17 4.32 20.35
C ALA A 465 2.72 4.62 20.76
N VAL A 466 2.46 4.94 22.03
CA VAL A 466 1.09 5.25 22.50
C VAL A 466 0.61 6.64 22.09
N GLU A 467 1.54 7.54 21.75
CA GLU A 467 1.22 8.89 21.26
C GLU A 467 0.85 8.92 19.75
N MET A 468 1.03 7.79 19.03
CA MET A 468 0.77 7.70 17.60
C MET A 468 -0.40 6.79 17.25
N ARG A 469 -1.03 7.05 16.10
CA ARG A 469 -2.07 6.19 15.51
C ARG A 469 -1.45 5.16 14.57
N SER A 470 -0.56 4.32 15.11
CA SER A 470 0.10 3.22 14.39
C SER A 470 -0.07 1.92 15.17
N VAL A 471 -0.73 0.94 14.54
CA VAL A 471 -0.80 -0.42 15.10
C VAL A 471 0.56 -1.09 15.02
N ARG A 472 1.30 -0.87 13.93
CA ARG A 472 2.63 -1.45 13.76
C ARG A 472 3.58 -1.02 14.87
N ALA A 473 3.57 0.24 15.29
CA ALA A 473 4.40 0.72 16.39
C ALA A 473 4.10 -0.03 17.69
N VAL A 474 2.83 -0.21 18.01
CA VAL A 474 2.38 -0.99 19.18
C VAL A 474 2.78 -2.46 19.04
N GLU A 475 2.63 -3.08 17.87
CA GLU A 475 3.03 -4.47 17.63
C GLU A 475 4.54 -4.70 17.77
N TYR A 476 5.38 -3.73 17.38
CA TYR A 476 6.83 -3.80 17.62
C TYR A 476 7.12 -3.86 19.13
N VAL A 477 6.45 -3.02 19.93
CA VAL A 477 6.58 -3.02 21.40
C VAL A 477 6.07 -4.33 22.00
N ARG A 478 4.95 -4.87 21.50
CA ARG A 478 4.41 -6.17 21.93
C ARG A 478 5.36 -7.33 21.59
N ASP A 479 5.98 -7.31 20.41
CA ASP A 479 6.97 -8.32 20.04
C ASP A 479 8.17 -8.30 20.98
N PHE A 480 8.66 -7.10 21.29
CA PHE A 480 9.73 -6.95 22.27
C PHE A 480 9.30 -7.45 23.66
N SER A 481 8.07 -7.15 24.11
CA SER A 481 7.58 -7.64 25.39
C SER A 481 7.57 -9.17 25.48
N ARG A 482 7.08 -9.86 24.43
CA ARG A 482 7.12 -11.34 24.39
C ARG A 482 8.54 -11.90 24.52
N ARG A 483 9.55 -11.18 24.04
CA ARG A 483 10.96 -11.61 24.19
C ARG A 483 11.45 -11.48 25.63
N LEU A 484 10.88 -10.56 26.41
CA LEU A 484 11.19 -10.40 27.83
C LEU A 484 10.63 -11.51 28.71
N ASP A 485 9.72 -12.35 28.21
CA ASP A 485 9.10 -13.44 29.00
C ASP A 485 10.14 -14.40 29.61
N THR A 486 11.26 -14.59 28.90
CA THR A 486 12.40 -15.39 29.39
C THR A 486 13.09 -14.79 30.63
N HIS A 487 12.86 -13.49 30.89
CA HIS A 487 13.40 -12.70 32.00
C HIS A 487 12.30 -12.13 32.90
N ARG A 488 11.09 -12.71 32.91
CA ARG A 488 9.90 -12.18 33.63
C ARG A 488 10.12 -11.84 35.11
N ASP A 489 11.07 -12.51 35.77
CA ASP A 489 11.37 -12.32 37.19
C ASP A 489 12.45 -11.24 37.45
N ALA A 490 13.00 -10.62 36.41
CA ALA A 490 13.88 -9.48 36.56
C ALA A 490 13.08 -8.22 36.95
N ALA A 491 13.59 -7.47 37.94
CA ALA A 491 13.01 -6.18 38.34
C ALA A 491 12.76 -5.19 37.17
N PRO A 492 13.70 -4.97 36.23
CA PRO A 492 13.46 -4.10 35.07
C PRO A 492 12.31 -4.58 34.18
N VAL A 493 12.09 -5.89 34.05
CA VAL A 493 11.02 -6.47 33.23
C VAL A 493 9.65 -6.27 33.89
N ARG A 494 9.57 -6.46 35.21
CA ARG A 494 8.35 -6.13 35.96
C ARG A 494 7.98 -4.66 35.81
N ALA A 495 8.94 -3.75 35.99
CA ALA A 495 8.71 -2.31 35.82
C ALA A 495 8.26 -1.95 34.39
N PHE A 496 8.79 -2.63 33.38
CA PHE A 496 8.35 -2.48 31.99
C PHE A 496 6.89 -2.93 31.81
N HIS A 497 6.50 -4.10 32.33
CA HIS A 497 5.12 -4.60 32.26
C HIS A 497 4.13 -3.75 33.06
N ASP A 498 4.53 -3.25 34.23
CA ASP A 498 3.71 -2.33 35.04
C ASP A 498 3.44 -1.03 34.26
N ARG A 499 4.46 -0.48 33.60
CA ARG A 499 4.30 0.71 32.76
C ARG A 499 3.43 0.44 31.55
N ALA A 500 3.56 -0.71 30.91
CA ALA A 500 2.72 -1.09 29.78
C ALA A 500 1.24 -1.22 30.19
N THR A 501 0.98 -1.80 31.35
CA THR A 501 -0.35 -1.88 31.96
C THR A 501 -0.91 -0.48 32.23
N ALA A 502 -0.11 0.42 32.82
CA ALA A 502 -0.52 1.80 33.08
C ALA A 502 -0.85 2.58 31.80
N LEU A 503 -0.15 2.29 30.70
CA LEU A 503 -0.39 2.90 29.38
C LEU A 503 -1.48 2.20 28.56
N GLY A 504 -2.11 1.15 29.09
CA GLY A 504 -3.14 0.38 28.39
C GLY A 504 -2.61 -0.38 27.17
N VAL A 505 -1.32 -0.67 27.11
CA VAL A 505 -0.71 -1.50 26.07
C VAL A 505 -0.75 -2.94 26.58
N PRO A 506 -1.63 -3.82 26.03
CA PRO A 506 -1.62 -5.21 26.42
C PRO A 506 -0.31 -5.83 25.91
N VAL A 507 0.53 -6.22 26.87
CA VAL A 507 1.87 -6.78 26.66
C VAL A 507 2.00 -8.22 27.19
N GLY A 508 0.91 -8.80 27.69
CA GLY A 508 0.84 -10.16 28.23
C GLY A 508 0.09 -11.16 27.36
#